data_AF-A0A0B2V0J6-F1
#
_entry.id   AF-A0A0B2V0J6-F1
#
_cell.length_a   1.000
_cell.length_b   1.000
_cell.length_c   1.000
_cell.angle_alpha   90.00
_cell.angle_beta   90.00
_cell.angle_gamma   90.00
#
_symmetry.space_group_name_H-M   'P 1'
#
loop_
_entity.id
_entity.type
_entity.pdbx_description
1 polymer ?
#
loop_
_entity_poly.entity_id
_entity_poly.type
_entity_poly.pdbx_seq_one_letter_code
_entity_poly.pdbx_strand_id
1 'polypeptide(L)'
;MHFAIFLIAATIVCIAAKEDEQSCRKLCGSCPRLDDCKDNWGEEFCRRYKGSPKCENSNVKFECTKTCGKCPKPDCKDNWGEEFCRRYIGSPKCENSNVKFECTKSCGKCPKPECKDRFSDCEYIKHNGYCEKKLEQAKKYCQRTCLLCD
;
A
#
# COMPACT_ATOMS: atom_id res chain seq x y z
N MET A 1 44.49 5.28 10.98
CA MET A 1 43.15 5.35 11.59
C MET A 1 42.17 5.92 10.56
N HIS A 2 41.73 5.11 9.58
CA HIS A 2 40.94 5.57 8.42
C HIS A 2 39.80 4.59 8.10
N PHE A 3 39.12 4.05 9.13
CA PHE A 3 38.05 3.05 8.94
C PHE A 3 36.69 3.43 9.52
N ALA A 4 36.56 4.59 10.18
CA ALA A 4 35.33 4.93 10.90
C ALA A 4 34.34 5.83 10.13
N ILE A 5 34.72 6.44 9.01
CA ILE A 5 33.89 7.48 8.35
C ILE A 5 32.95 6.88 7.29
N PHE A 6 33.28 5.73 6.69
CA PHE A 6 32.46 5.13 5.63
C PHE A 6 31.20 4.40 6.14
N LEU A 7 31.15 4.02 7.41
CA LEU A 7 30.01 3.26 7.96
C LEU A 7 28.78 4.12 8.28
N ILE A 8 28.94 5.45 8.40
CA ILE A 8 27.83 6.34 8.77
C ILE A 8 27.03 6.77 7.54
N ALA A 9 27.62 6.73 6.33
CA ALA A 9 26.94 7.11 5.09
C ALA A 9 25.93 6.06 4.60
N ALA A 10 26.15 4.77 4.89
CA ALA A 10 25.28 3.69 4.41
C ALA A 10 23.92 3.65 5.13
N THR A 11 23.85 4.12 6.37
CA THR A 11 22.63 4.08 7.19
C THR A 11 21.67 5.24 6.92
N ILE A 12 22.15 6.35 6.35
CA ILE A 12 21.35 7.58 6.16
C ILE A 12 20.53 7.53 4.85
N VAL A 13 20.88 6.69 3.89
CA VAL A 13 20.30 6.75 2.52
C VAL A 13 18.91 6.09 2.40
N CYS A 14 18.49 5.18 3.29
CA CYS A 14 17.17 4.55 3.16
C CYS A 14 16.00 5.47 3.60
N ILE A 15 16.24 6.63 4.22
CA ILE A 15 15.17 7.53 4.74
C ILE A 15 14.45 8.31 3.61
N ALA A 16 15.05 8.40 2.42
CA ALA A 16 14.53 9.22 1.31
C ALA A 16 13.86 8.43 0.17
N ALA A 17 13.51 7.16 0.34
CA ALA A 17 12.79 6.40 -0.68
C ALA A 17 11.28 6.71 -0.66
N LYS A 18 10.92 7.95 -0.97
CA LYS A 18 9.58 8.29 -1.47
C LYS A 18 9.72 8.42 -2.99
N GLU A 19 9.09 7.49 -3.71
CA GLU A 19 8.53 7.61 -5.07
C GLU A 19 8.84 6.51 -6.09
N ASP A 20 9.81 5.61 -5.91
CA ASP A 20 9.95 4.47 -6.84
C ASP A 20 10.47 3.19 -6.19
N GLU A 21 9.68 2.12 -6.25
CA GLU A 21 10.01 0.76 -5.78
C GLU A 21 11.29 0.22 -6.44
N GLN A 22 11.55 0.62 -7.69
CA GLN A 22 12.76 0.27 -8.43
C GLN A 22 14.03 0.88 -7.83
N SER A 23 13.91 2.08 -7.22
CA SER A 23 15.03 2.77 -6.58
C SER A 23 15.33 2.16 -5.21
N CYS A 24 14.30 1.77 -4.46
CA CYS A 24 14.43 1.06 -3.19
C CYS A 24 15.10 -0.33 -3.35
N ARG A 25 14.73 -1.11 -4.38
CA ARG A 25 15.38 -2.41 -4.67
C ARG A 25 16.86 -2.26 -5.04
N LYS A 26 17.23 -1.20 -5.79
CA LYS A 26 18.63 -0.94 -6.16
C LYS A 26 19.49 -0.48 -5.00
N LEU A 27 18.94 0.30 -4.07
CA LEU A 27 19.70 0.94 -2.99
C LEU A 27 19.77 0.08 -1.71
N CYS A 28 18.66 -0.49 -1.25
CA CYS A 28 18.60 -1.16 0.05
C CYS A 28 18.55 -2.71 -0.10
N GLY A 29 18.66 -3.25 -1.33
CA GLY A 29 18.68 -4.70 -1.63
C GLY A 29 17.36 -5.46 -1.40
N SER A 30 16.53 -4.96 -0.47
CA SER A 30 15.22 -5.47 -0.11
C SER A 30 14.33 -4.32 0.37
N CYS A 31 13.15 -4.18 -0.22
CA CYS A 31 12.15 -3.22 0.25
C CYS A 31 11.32 -3.83 1.39
N PRO A 32 10.84 -3.01 2.35
CA PRO A 32 9.99 -3.48 3.43
C PRO A 32 8.75 -4.16 2.85
N ARG A 33 8.52 -5.42 3.24
CA ARG A 33 7.37 -6.19 2.75
C ARG A 33 6.13 -5.83 3.56
N LEU A 34 4.94 -6.15 3.02
CA LEU A 34 3.66 -5.81 3.65
C LEU A 34 3.54 -6.32 5.09
N ASP A 35 4.06 -7.52 5.36
CA ASP A 35 4.04 -8.13 6.69
C ASP A 35 4.94 -7.42 7.70
N ASP A 36 5.90 -6.62 7.23
CA ASP A 36 6.75 -5.82 8.09
C ASP A 36 6.07 -4.50 8.48
N CYS A 37 4.82 -4.26 8.04
CA CYS A 37 4.10 -3.07 8.46
C CYS A 37 3.64 -3.16 9.92
N LYS A 38 4.50 -2.68 10.80
CA LYS A 38 4.27 -2.53 12.24
C LYS A 38 4.63 -1.12 12.69
N ASP A 39 4.15 -0.78 13.88
CA ASP A 39 4.63 0.39 14.60
C ASP A 39 5.87 0.01 15.39
N ASN A 40 7.00 0.65 15.10
CA ASN A 40 8.27 0.41 15.77
C ASN A 40 8.25 0.86 17.24
N TRP A 41 7.58 1.96 17.54
CA TRP A 41 7.41 2.46 18.92
C TRP A 41 6.34 1.68 19.71
N GLY A 42 5.70 0.69 19.10
CA GLY A 42 4.59 -0.04 19.68
C GLY A 42 3.24 0.64 19.43
N GLU A 43 2.22 -0.18 19.20
CA GLU A 43 0.88 0.29 18.79
C GLU A 43 0.25 1.23 19.84
N GLU A 44 0.39 0.92 21.13
CA GLU A 44 -0.17 1.75 22.21
C GLU A 44 0.43 3.16 22.24
N PHE A 45 1.75 3.25 22.05
CA PHE A 45 2.44 4.53 21.99
C PHE A 45 1.97 5.33 20.77
N CYS A 46 1.82 4.65 19.63
CA CYS A 46 1.46 5.25 18.35
C CYS A 46 -0.01 5.69 18.28
N ARG A 47 -0.93 5.03 18.99
CA ARG A 47 -2.37 5.39 19.03
C ARG A 47 -2.63 6.86 19.27
N ARG A 48 -1.83 7.52 20.13
CA ARG A 48 -1.97 8.96 20.43
C ARG A 48 -1.74 9.88 19.22
N TYR A 49 -1.05 9.37 18.20
CA TYR A 49 -0.69 10.12 17.00
C TYR A 49 -1.59 9.82 15.80
N LYS A 50 -2.55 8.90 15.94
CA LYS A 50 -3.50 8.57 14.88
C LYS A 50 -4.25 9.82 14.42
N GLY A 51 -4.19 10.13 13.13
CA GLY A 51 -4.83 11.32 12.55
C GLY A 51 -4.16 12.65 12.91
N SER A 52 -3.02 12.62 13.60
CA SER A 52 -2.26 13.84 13.92
C SER A 52 -1.43 14.31 12.71
N PRO A 53 -1.13 15.61 12.58
CA PRO A 53 -0.24 16.13 11.53
C PRO A 53 1.18 15.58 11.62
N LYS A 54 1.56 14.97 12.76
CA LYS A 54 2.85 14.29 12.94
C LYS A 54 3.01 13.08 12.02
N CYS A 55 1.91 12.46 11.57
CA CYS A 55 1.93 11.39 10.58
C CYS A 55 2.36 11.84 9.17
N GLU A 56 2.42 13.15 8.91
CA GLU A 56 2.91 13.69 7.63
C GLU A 56 4.30 14.32 7.76
N ASN A 57 4.54 15.05 8.86
CA ASN A 57 5.65 16.01 8.96
C ASN A 57 6.67 15.67 10.05
N SER A 58 6.72 14.43 10.54
CA SER A 58 7.68 14.05 11.59
C SER A 58 8.10 12.57 11.52
N ASN A 59 9.06 12.19 12.35
CA ASN A 59 9.53 10.80 12.47
C ASN A 59 8.42 9.82 12.89
N VAL A 60 7.33 10.32 13.50
CA VAL A 60 6.13 9.53 13.79
C VAL A 60 5.61 8.83 12.53
N LYS A 61 5.73 9.44 11.35
CA LYS A 61 5.36 8.83 10.07
C LYS A 61 6.03 7.47 9.83
N PHE A 62 7.30 7.33 10.20
CA PHE A 62 8.09 6.13 9.98
C PHE A 62 8.01 5.17 11.17
N GLU A 63 8.02 5.71 12.39
CA GLU A 63 8.01 4.91 13.61
C GLU A 63 6.62 4.37 13.96
N CYS A 64 5.58 5.07 13.51
CA CYS A 64 4.18 4.68 13.65
C CYS A 64 3.55 4.42 12.27
N THR A 65 4.30 3.74 11.38
CA THR A 65 3.89 3.52 9.97
C THR A 65 2.51 2.87 9.86
N LYS A 66 2.19 1.89 10.71
CA LYS A 66 0.88 1.21 10.71
C LYS A 66 -0.21 2.15 11.22
N THR A 67 -0.02 2.78 12.37
CA THR A 67 -1.00 3.71 12.96
C THR A 67 -1.27 4.91 12.04
N CYS A 68 -0.24 5.43 11.39
CA CYS A 68 -0.36 6.55 10.45
C CYS A 68 -0.91 6.15 9.07
N GLY A 69 -1.22 4.87 8.85
CA GLY A 69 -1.74 4.39 7.57
C GLY A 69 -0.72 4.52 6.42
N LYS A 70 0.57 4.51 6.73
CA LYS A 70 1.68 4.67 5.79
C LYS A 70 2.31 3.35 5.39
N CYS A 71 1.69 2.22 5.74
CA CYS A 71 2.10 0.92 5.24
C CYS A 71 2.22 0.99 3.71
N PRO A 72 3.31 0.45 3.12
CA PRO A 72 3.30 0.18 1.69
C PRO A 72 2.06 -0.65 1.37
N LYS A 73 1.36 -0.35 0.28
CA LYS A 73 0.30 -1.21 -0.24
C LYS A 73 0.97 -2.18 -1.21
N PRO A 74 0.59 -3.47 -1.25
CA PRO A 74 1.21 -4.35 -2.21
C PRO A 74 0.68 -3.93 -3.58
N ASP A 75 1.58 -3.83 -4.56
CA ASP A 75 1.17 -3.68 -5.94
C ASP A 75 0.25 -4.85 -6.29
N CYS A 76 -0.96 -4.54 -6.77
CA CYS A 76 -1.91 -5.57 -7.16
C CYS A 76 -1.52 -6.12 -8.55
N LYS A 77 -0.44 -6.89 -8.59
CA LYS A 77 0.08 -7.57 -9.77
C LYS A 77 0.76 -8.88 -9.40
N ASP A 78 0.94 -9.74 -10.39
CA ASP A 78 1.73 -10.97 -10.27
C ASP A 78 3.10 -10.73 -10.89
N ASN A 79 4.13 -10.57 -10.06
CA ASN A 79 5.50 -10.29 -10.47
C ASN A 79 6.16 -11.49 -11.18
N TRP A 80 5.80 -12.72 -10.79
CA TRP A 80 6.29 -13.94 -11.44
C TRP A 80 5.54 -14.29 -12.73
N GLY A 81 4.56 -13.47 -13.11
CA GLY A 81 3.69 -13.72 -14.25
C GLY A 81 2.46 -14.55 -13.87
N GLU A 82 1.33 -14.22 -14.49
CA GLU A 82 0.03 -14.81 -14.17
C GLU A 82 0.03 -16.33 -14.31
N GLU A 83 0.58 -16.87 -15.41
CA GLU A 83 0.60 -18.33 -15.64
C GLU A 83 1.35 -19.09 -14.54
N PHE A 84 2.48 -18.56 -14.10
CA PHE A 84 3.24 -19.16 -13.01
C PHE A 84 2.47 -19.05 -11.70
N CYS A 85 1.78 -17.94 -11.46
CA CYS A 85 1.02 -17.71 -10.24
C CYS A 85 -0.28 -18.53 -10.15
N ARG A 86 -0.88 -18.91 -11.27
CA ARG A 86 -2.12 -19.74 -11.32
C ARG A 86 -2.02 -21.03 -10.51
N ARG A 87 -0.84 -21.68 -10.48
CA ARG A 87 -0.62 -22.92 -9.73
C ARG A 87 -0.67 -22.76 -8.21
N TYR A 88 -0.62 -21.53 -7.72
CA TYR A 88 -0.63 -21.21 -6.29
C TYR A 88 -1.97 -20.69 -5.79
N ILE A 89 -2.96 -20.50 -6.65
CA ILE A 89 -4.31 -20.08 -6.28
C ILE A 89 -4.88 -21.09 -5.26
N GLY A 90 -5.36 -20.59 -4.12
CA GLY A 90 -5.89 -21.42 -3.03
C GLY A 90 -4.86 -22.26 -2.27
N SER A 91 -3.57 -22.13 -2.58
CA SER A 91 -2.51 -22.85 -1.89
C SER A 91 -2.13 -22.17 -0.57
N PRO A 92 -1.66 -22.91 0.45
CA PRO A 92 -1.18 -22.32 1.71
C PRO A 92 0.06 -21.43 1.51
N LYS A 93 0.71 -21.50 0.34
CA LYS A 93 1.85 -20.66 -0.01
C LYS A 93 1.46 -19.19 -0.16
N CYS A 94 0.19 -18.89 -0.46
CA CYS A 94 -0.35 -17.53 -0.44
C CYS A 94 -0.43 -16.90 0.95
N GLU A 95 -0.20 -17.66 2.02
CA GLU A 95 -0.15 -17.14 3.40
C GLU A 95 1.27 -17.19 3.97
N ASN A 96 1.95 -18.33 3.75
CA ASN A 96 3.13 -18.70 4.52
C ASN A 96 4.44 -18.62 3.72
N SER A 97 4.45 -17.98 2.56
CA SER A 97 5.64 -17.89 1.72
C SER A 97 5.72 -16.60 0.91
N ASN A 98 6.84 -16.37 0.23
CA ASN A 98 7.04 -15.22 -0.66
C ASN A 98 6.03 -15.17 -1.83
N VAL A 99 5.36 -16.29 -2.13
CA VAL A 99 4.31 -16.34 -3.15
C VAL A 99 3.22 -15.30 -2.90
N LYS A 100 2.91 -14.96 -1.64
CA LYS A 100 1.90 -13.93 -1.34
C LYS A 100 2.23 -12.53 -1.89
N PHE A 101 3.53 -12.22 -2.02
CA PHE A 101 4.01 -10.94 -2.54
C PHE A 101 4.29 -11.00 -4.04
N GLU A 102 4.78 -12.13 -4.53
CA GLU A 102 5.13 -12.27 -5.94
C GLU A 102 3.91 -12.63 -6.80
N CYS A 103 2.88 -13.19 -6.20
CA CYS A 103 1.61 -13.56 -6.82
C CYS A 103 0.43 -12.87 -6.12
N THR A 104 0.58 -11.60 -5.73
CA THR A 104 -0.42 -10.88 -4.92
C THR A 104 -1.81 -10.89 -5.54
N LYS A 105 -1.91 -10.75 -6.87
CA LYS A 105 -3.20 -10.78 -7.58
C LYS A 105 -3.79 -12.19 -7.57
N SER A 106 -3.03 -13.19 -7.98
CA SER A 106 -3.48 -14.59 -7.99
C SER A 106 -3.82 -15.13 -6.59
N CYS A 107 -3.11 -14.68 -5.56
CA CYS A 107 -3.39 -15.02 -4.16
C CYS A 107 -4.57 -14.27 -3.56
N GLY A 108 -5.22 -13.35 -4.30
CA GLY A 108 -6.33 -12.55 -3.80
C GLY A 108 -5.95 -11.59 -2.67
N LYS A 109 -4.66 -11.22 -2.57
CA LYS A 109 -4.11 -10.33 -1.53
C LYS A 109 -4.10 -8.87 -1.95
N CYS A 110 -4.69 -8.56 -3.10
CA CYS A 110 -4.86 -7.18 -3.52
C CYS A 110 -5.69 -6.39 -2.51
N PRO A 111 -5.28 -5.15 -2.17
CA PRO A 111 -6.10 -4.30 -1.34
C PRO A 111 -7.44 -4.07 -2.04
N LYS A 112 -8.54 -4.19 -1.30
CA LYS A 112 -9.85 -3.78 -1.80
C LYS A 112 -9.77 -2.30 -2.19
N PRO A 113 -10.34 -1.90 -3.33
CA PRO A 113 -10.42 -0.49 -3.68
C PRO A 113 -11.16 0.24 -2.55
N GLU A 114 -10.59 1.35 -2.09
CA GLU A 114 -11.26 2.22 -1.12
C GLU A 114 -12.58 2.70 -1.73
N CYS A 115 -13.69 2.34 -1.09
CA CYS A 115 -15.03 2.83 -1.44
C CYS A 115 -15.09 4.34 -1.19
N LYS A 116 -14.84 5.12 -2.23
CA LYS A 116 -14.93 6.58 -2.18
C LYS A 116 -15.26 7.16 -3.52
N ASP A 117 -15.93 8.30 -3.47
CA ASP A 117 -16.08 9.16 -4.63
C ASP A 117 -14.76 9.88 -4.87
N ARG A 118 -14.28 9.79 -6.11
CA ARG A 118 -13.03 10.41 -6.55
C ARG A 118 -13.28 11.76 -7.21
N PHE A 119 -14.50 12.02 -7.64
CA PHE A 119 -14.91 13.23 -8.34
C PHE A 119 -15.90 14.00 -7.47
N SER A 120 -15.84 15.34 -7.51
CA SER A 120 -16.81 16.21 -6.82
C SER A 120 -18.21 16.12 -7.42
N ASP A 121 -18.30 15.81 -8.72
CA ASP A 121 -19.54 15.94 -9.49
C ASP A 121 -20.41 14.67 -9.45
N CYS A 122 -20.19 13.81 -8.44
CA CYS A 122 -20.91 12.55 -8.34
C CYS A 122 -22.42 12.71 -8.10
N GLU A 123 -22.86 13.79 -7.47
CA GLU A 123 -24.29 14.13 -7.35
C GLU A 123 -24.94 14.38 -8.71
N TYR A 124 -24.24 15.06 -9.62
CA TYR A 124 -24.73 15.24 -10.99
C TYR A 124 -24.84 13.89 -11.72
N ILE A 125 -23.85 13.00 -11.55
CA ILE A 125 -23.89 11.64 -12.12
C ILE A 125 -25.09 10.86 -11.60
N LYS A 126 -25.41 10.95 -10.31
CA LYS A 126 -26.58 10.32 -9.71
C LYS A 126 -27.88 10.89 -10.26
N HIS A 127 -28.04 12.21 -10.24
CA HIS A 127 -29.26 12.88 -10.71
C HIS A 127 -29.59 12.60 -12.18
N ASN A 128 -28.57 12.44 -13.04
CA ASN A 128 -28.77 12.12 -14.46
C ASN A 128 -28.96 10.62 -14.75
N GLY A 129 -28.98 9.77 -13.71
CA GLY A 129 -29.11 8.33 -13.83
C GLY A 129 -27.88 7.65 -14.43
N TYR A 130 -26.71 8.27 -14.36
CA TYR A 130 -25.47 7.71 -14.90
C TYR A 130 -24.87 6.62 -14.02
N CYS A 131 -25.33 6.47 -12.77
CA CYS A 131 -25.00 5.31 -11.95
C CYS A 131 -25.37 3.98 -12.65
N GLU A 132 -26.50 3.96 -13.35
CA GLU A 132 -26.99 2.78 -14.07
C GLU A 132 -26.54 2.80 -15.53
N LYS A 133 -26.68 3.94 -16.22
CA LYS A 133 -26.36 4.08 -17.65
C LYS A 133 -24.87 4.02 -17.95
N LYS A 134 -24.01 4.36 -16.98
CA LYS A 134 -22.54 4.41 -17.12
C LYS A 134 -21.86 3.74 -15.94
N LEU A 135 -22.27 2.50 -15.68
CA LEU A 135 -21.82 1.70 -14.55
C LEU A 135 -20.30 1.66 -14.37
N GLU A 136 -19.52 1.51 -15.46
CA GLU A 136 -18.05 1.48 -15.36
C GLU A 136 -17.44 2.83 -14.93
N GLN A 137 -18.03 3.95 -15.35
CA GLN A 137 -17.61 5.27 -14.88
C GLN A 137 -18.02 5.49 -13.42
N ALA A 138 -19.24 5.08 -13.05
CA ALA A 138 -19.72 5.15 -11.68
C ALA A 138 -18.84 4.30 -10.74
N LYS A 139 -18.50 3.06 -11.13
CA LYS A 139 -17.57 2.19 -10.40
C LYS A 139 -16.17 2.77 -10.29
N LYS A 140 -15.73 3.60 -11.24
CA LYS A 140 -14.37 4.17 -11.19
C LYS A 140 -14.31 5.46 -10.38
N TYR A 141 -15.35 6.29 -10.45
CA TYR A 141 -15.30 7.68 -9.97
C TYR A 141 -16.31 8.01 -8.87
N CYS A 142 -17.45 7.34 -8.80
CA CYS A 142 -18.57 7.72 -7.94
C CYS A 142 -19.15 6.51 -7.19
N GLN A 143 -18.26 5.67 -6.64
CA GLN A 143 -18.61 4.39 -6.02
C GLN A 143 -19.57 4.55 -4.84
N ARG A 144 -19.34 5.55 -3.97
CA ARG A 144 -20.18 5.78 -2.80
C ARG A 144 -21.51 6.37 -3.19
N THR A 145 -21.49 7.44 -3.98
CA THR A 145 -22.71 8.15 -4.39
C THR A 145 -23.66 7.24 -5.17
N CYS A 146 -23.12 6.33 -5.99
CA CYS A 146 -23.91 5.36 -6.75
C CYS A 146 -24.18 4.04 -6.02
N LEU A 147 -23.84 3.93 -4.72
CA LEU A 147 -24.06 2.72 -3.91
C LEU A 147 -23.44 1.45 -4.52
N LEU A 148 -22.26 1.58 -5.12
CA LEU A 148 -21.53 0.49 -5.79
C LEU A 148 -20.46 -0.13 -4.88
N CYS A 149 -20.58 0.08 -3.58
CA CYS A 149 -19.66 -0.46 -2.59
C CYS A 149 -20.28 -1.68 -1.93
N ASP A 150 -19.55 -2.79 -1.92
CA ASP A 150 -19.88 -4.03 -1.21
C ASP A 150 -19.25 -4.09 0.19
#